data_AF-A0A7J3X8M0-F1
#
_entry.id   AF-A0A7J3X8M0-F1
#
_cell.length_a   1.000
_cell.length_b   1.000
_cell.length_c   1.000
_cell.angle_alpha   90.00
_cell.angle_beta   90.00
_cell.angle_gamma   90.00
#
_symmetry.space_group_name_H-M   'P 1'
#
loop_
_entity.id
_entity.type
_entity.pdbx_description
1 polymer ?
#
loop_
_entity_poly.entity_id
_entity_poly.type
_entity_poly.pdbx_seq_one_letter_code
_entity_poly.pdbx_strand_id
1 'polypeptide(L)'
;MKRPKPSLAILLAALITTLDAVLASPSASSSADSVSVLVRIDVGEAGNATVFIIFSGTGDAGLWITLPKFEPVRVCEAKGSYQLLNKSMNAYFYVNSTILFKASEDGRFSLTLCYNFPYAVLMHEDRGWFMSPLLLTDPRAQLVVHVKIPFLKEVTLESPKSSGTLGGYRVYRLSEASRLLVEGRVVVEFTSEQKVPSSELQDWETGIAVEYPKPYTGIAAKTLEVAKRSYIILRAMAGVSPPEVKFRFYLPEQSMGGIGALGFVRGEDVNVGGKGPVMLNLALIRYAPGYHETTVIHELVHVFLGAAGVIANENTRWFHEGMAQYLSIVVACKIGVNVSDYETELRNSSLIALQVASGRPGKLLEKWPSSKEDEGLAYLLSYYIVSNISSRYGGESFIVNLFSALRKSARIDSTRSIVAAISEAAGENLAPLFRYWGFQDVVDWTGPPAVRDGRKDPVETAPPGSADDGLAAALTLLGLTIGLVVYLIDQRVRRELEVYKEKWRIESATRPSPRGLSRRGRLPLRF
;
A
#
# COMPACT_ATOMS: atom_id res chain seq x y z
N MET A 1 -20.28 49.53 42.48
CA MET A 1 -19.40 48.54 43.13
C MET A 1 -18.76 47.65 42.05
N LYS A 2 -17.45 47.80 41.79
CA LYS A 2 -16.72 46.96 40.84
C LYS A 2 -16.29 45.67 41.55
N ARG A 3 -16.73 44.50 41.06
CA ARG A 3 -16.24 43.20 41.53
C ARG A 3 -14.75 43.07 41.16
N PRO A 4 -13.87 42.63 42.08
CA PRO A 4 -12.48 42.39 41.72
C PRO A 4 -12.42 41.20 40.76
N LYS A 5 -11.73 41.38 39.63
CA LYS A 5 -11.39 40.26 38.74
C LYS A 5 -10.33 39.41 39.46
N PRO A 6 -10.51 38.08 39.58
CA PRO A 6 -9.48 37.24 40.16
C PRO A 6 -8.21 37.36 39.29
N SER A 7 -7.05 37.42 39.93
CA SER A 7 -5.77 37.46 39.22
C SER A 7 -5.59 36.18 38.41
N LEU A 8 -5.05 36.32 37.20
CA LEU A 8 -4.78 35.23 36.26
C LEU A 8 -3.95 34.09 36.91
N ALA A 9 -3.18 34.40 37.96
CA ALA A 9 -2.41 33.45 38.75
C ALA A 9 -3.27 32.45 39.55
N ILE A 10 -4.45 32.86 40.04
CA ILE A 10 -5.35 31.97 40.81
C ILE A 10 -6.08 31.00 39.86
N LEU A 11 -6.42 31.45 38.65
CA LEU A 11 -6.95 30.61 37.59
C LEU A 11 -5.92 29.62 37.05
N LEU A 12 -4.64 30.00 36.98
CA LEU A 12 -3.54 29.10 36.58
C LEU A 12 -3.25 28.03 37.64
N ALA A 13 -3.27 28.39 38.93
CA ALA A 13 -3.04 27.46 40.03
C ALA A 13 -4.15 26.40 40.16
N ALA A 14 -5.41 26.78 39.91
CA ALA A 14 -6.55 25.84 39.86
C ALA A 14 -6.53 24.92 38.62
N LEU A 15 -5.90 25.37 37.52
CA LEU A 15 -5.69 24.54 36.33
C LEU A 15 -4.57 23.51 36.51
N ILE A 16 -3.56 23.83 37.33
CA ILE A 16 -2.43 22.92 37.61
C ILE A 16 -2.84 21.83 38.60
N THR A 17 -3.64 22.13 39.63
CA THR A 17 -4.14 21.12 40.57
C THR A 17 -5.21 20.19 39.98
N THR A 18 -5.92 20.63 38.94
CA THR A 18 -6.84 19.76 38.18
C THR A 18 -6.12 18.91 37.12
N LEU A 19 -4.93 19.31 36.68
CA LEU A 19 -4.09 18.49 35.80
C LEU A 19 -3.44 17.32 36.55
N ASP A 20 -3.05 17.50 37.81
CA ASP A 20 -2.48 16.41 38.63
C ASP A 20 -3.53 15.33 38.98
N ALA A 21 -4.81 15.70 39.12
CA ALA A 21 -5.89 14.73 39.35
C ALA A 21 -6.33 13.98 38.09
N VAL A 22 -6.06 14.52 36.89
CA VAL A 22 -6.32 13.85 35.60
C VAL A 22 -5.09 13.06 35.11
N LEU A 23 -3.90 13.35 35.64
CA LEU A 23 -2.66 12.58 35.41
C LEU A 23 -2.42 11.47 36.43
N ALA A 24 -3.31 11.31 37.43
CA ALA A 24 -3.44 10.08 38.19
C ALA A 24 -3.98 8.98 37.25
N SER A 25 -3.07 8.49 36.39
CA SER A 25 -3.22 7.19 35.76
C SER A 25 -3.56 6.20 36.87
N PRO A 26 -4.55 5.30 36.70
CA PRO A 26 -4.66 4.17 37.60
C PRO A 26 -3.27 3.56 37.64
N SER A 27 -2.69 3.51 38.85
CA SER A 27 -1.43 2.85 39.10
C SER A 27 -1.49 1.50 38.41
N ALA A 28 -0.77 1.39 37.29
CA ALA A 28 -0.57 0.14 36.62
C ALA A 28 0.01 -0.78 37.69
N SER A 29 -0.75 -1.80 38.07
CA SER A 29 -0.30 -2.84 38.97
C SER A 29 1.03 -3.34 38.43
N SER A 30 2.09 -3.00 39.14
CA SER A 30 3.45 -3.39 38.85
C SER A 30 3.61 -4.85 39.26
N SER A 31 3.13 -5.76 38.42
CA SER A 31 3.59 -7.14 38.35
C SER A 31 3.55 -7.55 36.88
N ALA A 32 4.71 -7.50 36.23
CA ALA A 32 4.88 -7.98 34.87
C ALA A 32 4.83 -9.52 34.86
N ASP A 33 3.64 -10.09 34.97
CA ASP A 33 3.42 -11.51 34.73
C ASP A 33 3.38 -11.72 33.21
N SER A 34 4.30 -12.55 32.70
CA SER A 34 4.55 -12.72 31.27
C SER A 34 3.36 -13.41 30.58
N VAL A 35 2.50 -12.66 29.90
CA VAL A 35 1.46 -13.26 29.05
C VAL A 35 2.12 -13.93 27.85
N SER A 36 1.88 -15.22 27.69
CA SER A 36 2.30 -15.99 26.52
C SER A 36 1.21 -15.99 25.47
N VAL A 37 1.60 -15.76 24.21
CA VAL A 37 0.69 -15.75 23.06
C VAL A 37 1.14 -16.82 22.07
N LEU A 38 0.34 -17.88 21.95
CA LEU A 38 0.54 -18.93 20.96
C LEU A 38 -0.54 -18.82 19.88
N VAL A 39 -0.14 -18.69 18.64
CA VAL A 39 -1.05 -18.68 17.48
C VAL A 39 -0.91 -20.02 16.76
N ARG A 40 -1.98 -20.81 16.72
CA ARG A 40 -2.05 -22.05 15.93
C ARG A 40 -2.86 -21.79 14.66
N ILE A 41 -2.30 -22.12 13.51
CA ILE A 41 -2.92 -21.97 12.20
C ILE A 41 -2.99 -23.34 11.55
N ASP A 42 -4.22 -23.84 11.42
CA ASP A 42 -4.54 -25.12 10.82
C ASP A 42 -5.06 -24.87 9.39
N VAL A 43 -4.22 -25.12 8.38
CA VAL A 43 -4.61 -24.99 6.97
C VAL A 43 -5.33 -26.26 6.53
N GLY A 44 -6.50 -26.12 5.91
CA GLY A 44 -7.24 -27.19 5.27
C GLY A 44 -6.84 -27.39 3.81
N GLU A 45 -7.26 -28.51 3.23
CA GLU A 45 -6.89 -28.92 1.86
C GLU A 45 -7.22 -27.89 0.76
N ALA A 46 -8.28 -27.10 0.93
CA ALA A 46 -8.65 -26.05 -0.02
C ALA A 46 -7.83 -24.75 0.12
N GLY A 47 -6.85 -24.71 1.03
CA GLY A 47 -6.02 -23.53 1.31
C GLY A 47 -6.64 -22.51 2.26
N ASN A 48 -7.86 -22.71 2.76
CA ASN A 48 -8.42 -21.93 3.86
C ASN A 48 -7.84 -22.40 5.20
N ALA A 49 -7.80 -21.53 6.22
CA ALA A 49 -7.31 -21.91 7.54
C ALA A 49 -8.29 -21.60 8.66
N THR A 50 -8.14 -22.30 9.77
CA THR A 50 -8.69 -21.89 11.08
C THR A 50 -7.54 -21.41 11.95
N VAL A 51 -7.72 -20.24 12.54
CA VAL A 51 -6.73 -19.59 13.41
C VAL A 51 -7.21 -19.69 14.84
N PHE A 52 -6.33 -20.15 15.73
CA PHE A 52 -6.51 -20.16 17.18
C PHE A 52 -5.46 -19.25 17.81
N ILE A 53 -5.89 -18.26 18.58
CA ILE A 53 -4.99 -17.41 19.36
C ILE A 53 -5.19 -17.76 20.83
N ILE A 54 -4.16 -18.33 21.43
CA ILE A 54 -4.15 -18.87 22.78
C ILE A 54 -3.35 -17.93 23.67
N PHE A 55 -4.03 -17.31 24.62
CA PHE A 55 -3.45 -16.48 25.66
C PHE A 55 -3.37 -17.29 26.95
N SER A 56 -2.25 -17.19 27.65
CA SER A 56 -2.10 -17.80 28.96
C SER A 56 -1.15 -17.01 29.86
N GLY A 57 -1.41 -17.06 31.16
CA GLY A 57 -0.58 -16.38 32.16
C GLY A 57 -1.09 -16.59 33.59
N THR A 58 -0.43 -15.91 34.51
CA THR A 58 -0.80 -15.84 35.93
C THR A 58 -1.24 -14.43 36.29
N GLY A 59 -2.07 -14.32 37.32
CA GLY A 59 -2.59 -13.04 37.81
C GLY A 59 -3.47 -12.29 36.81
N ASP A 60 -3.81 -11.07 37.16
CA ASP A 60 -4.53 -10.15 36.27
C ASP A 60 -3.54 -9.52 35.28
N ALA A 61 -3.92 -9.43 34.01
CA ALA A 61 -3.02 -8.97 32.95
C ALA A 61 -3.77 -8.22 31.85
N GLY A 62 -3.02 -7.53 31.00
CA GLY A 62 -3.57 -6.88 29.81
C GLY A 62 -2.56 -6.84 28.66
N LEU A 63 -3.04 -7.06 27.45
CA LEU A 63 -2.25 -6.91 26.22
C LEU A 63 -3.12 -6.41 25.08
N TRP A 64 -2.49 -5.89 24.04
CA TRP A 64 -3.17 -5.61 22.78
C TRP A 64 -2.68 -6.56 21.69
N ILE A 65 -3.57 -6.88 20.76
CA ILE A 65 -3.28 -7.70 19.57
C ILE A 65 -4.17 -7.26 18.40
N THR A 66 -3.71 -7.50 17.18
CA THR A 66 -4.55 -7.32 15.97
C THR A 66 -5.52 -8.48 15.79
N LEU A 67 -6.81 -8.16 15.66
CA LEU A 67 -7.87 -9.11 15.31
C LEU A 67 -8.56 -8.73 13.99
N PRO A 68 -9.12 -9.69 13.24
CA PRO A 68 -9.80 -9.39 11.98
C PRO A 68 -11.08 -8.58 12.22
N LYS A 69 -11.35 -7.64 11.32
CA LYS A 69 -12.53 -6.77 11.35
C LYS A 69 -13.77 -7.44 10.73
N PHE A 70 -13.57 -8.24 9.68
CA PHE A 70 -14.64 -8.79 8.85
C PHE A 70 -14.87 -10.29 9.04
N GLU A 71 -14.02 -10.95 9.83
CA GLU A 71 -14.21 -12.35 10.21
C GLU A 71 -14.70 -12.44 11.66
N PRO A 72 -15.77 -13.20 11.94
CA PRO A 72 -16.31 -13.29 13.29
C PRO A 72 -15.33 -14.02 14.22
N VAL A 73 -14.73 -13.28 15.15
CA VAL A 73 -13.90 -13.84 16.21
C VAL A 73 -14.79 -14.41 17.31
N ARG A 74 -14.59 -15.68 17.65
CA ARG A 74 -15.33 -16.38 18.70
C ARG A 74 -14.41 -16.82 19.82
N VAL A 75 -14.98 -17.04 21.00
CA VAL A 75 -14.28 -17.71 22.10
C VAL A 75 -14.47 -19.21 21.96
N CYS A 76 -13.36 -19.91 21.77
CA CYS A 76 -13.32 -21.37 21.73
C CYS A 76 -13.17 -21.96 23.14
N GLU A 77 -12.39 -21.31 24.00
CA GLU A 77 -12.14 -21.75 25.38
C GLU A 77 -11.79 -20.55 26.25
N ALA A 78 -12.20 -20.55 27.52
CA ALA A 78 -11.82 -19.51 28.48
C ALA A 78 -11.75 -20.07 29.89
N LYS A 79 -10.74 -19.60 30.65
CA LYS A 79 -10.56 -19.81 32.08
C LYS A 79 -10.23 -18.48 32.74
N GLY A 80 -10.93 -18.16 33.82
CA GLY A 80 -10.98 -16.80 34.37
C GLY A 80 -12.03 -15.95 33.63
N SER A 81 -11.91 -14.64 33.70
CA SER A 81 -12.77 -13.72 32.94
C SER A 81 -11.94 -12.76 32.09
N TYR A 82 -12.54 -12.21 31.05
CA TYR A 82 -11.85 -11.28 30.16
C TYR A 82 -12.77 -10.15 29.71
N GLN A 83 -12.16 -9.04 29.32
CA GLN A 83 -12.83 -7.93 28.63
C GLN A 83 -12.08 -7.62 27.34
N LEU A 84 -12.81 -7.54 26.23
CA LEU A 84 -12.28 -7.19 24.91
C LEU A 84 -12.68 -5.75 24.56
N LEU A 85 -11.68 -4.90 24.32
CA LEU A 85 -11.85 -3.50 23.96
C LEU A 85 -11.25 -3.25 22.58
N ASN A 86 -12.11 -3.01 21.59
CA ASN A 86 -11.68 -2.78 20.22
C ASN A 86 -11.49 -1.29 19.94
N LYS A 87 -10.38 -0.95 19.29
CA LYS A 87 -10.07 0.38 18.76
C LYS A 87 -9.87 0.29 17.25
N SER A 88 -10.31 1.32 16.54
CA SER A 88 -10.04 1.45 15.11
C SER A 88 -8.54 1.57 14.87
N MET A 89 -8.10 1.02 13.73
CA MET A 89 -6.73 1.17 13.22
C MET A 89 -6.81 1.44 11.72
N ASN A 90 -5.73 1.99 11.15
CA ASN A 90 -5.67 2.31 9.72
C ASN A 90 -5.56 1.08 8.82
N ALA A 91 -5.36 -0.12 9.37
CA ALA A 91 -5.38 -1.35 8.59
C ALA A 91 -6.81 -1.77 8.25
N TYR A 92 -7.17 -1.74 6.96
CA TYR A 92 -8.53 -1.98 6.47
C TYR A 92 -9.21 -3.24 7.05
N PHE A 93 -8.46 -4.34 7.14
CA PHE A 93 -8.95 -5.67 7.54
C PHE A 93 -8.85 -5.99 9.04
N TYR A 94 -8.25 -5.11 9.85
CA TYR A 94 -7.92 -5.43 11.24
C TYR A 94 -8.40 -4.32 12.19
N VAL A 95 -8.53 -4.68 13.46
CA VAL A 95 -8.75 -3.77 14.58
C VAL A 95 -7.67 -3.99 15.63
N ASN A 96 -7.35 -2.93 16.38
CA ASN A 96 -6.49 -3.06 17.55
C ASN A 96 -7.36 -3.46 18.74
N SER A 97 -7.17 -4.67 19.24
CA SER A 97 -7.96 -5.26 20.31
C SER A 97 -7.15 -5.36 21.59
N THR A 98 -7.50 -4.55 22.59
CA THR A 98 -6.96 -4.69 23.95
C THR A 98 -7.78 -5.71 24.72
N ILE A 99 -7.12 -6.71 25.29
CA ILE A 99 -7.71 -7.76 26.11
C ILE A 99 -7.23 -7.56 27.55
N LEU A 100 -8.19 -7.44 28.46
CA LEU A 100 -7.95 -7.42 29.91
C LEU A 100 -8.35 -8.78 30.48
N PHE A 101 -7.45 -9.45 31.17
CA PHE A 101 -7.64 -10.76 31.77
C PHE A 101 -7.77 -10.62 33.29
N LYS A 102 -8.68 -11.40 33.88
CA LYS A 102 -8.73 -11.66 35.31
C LYS A 102 -8.54 -13.14 35.57
N ALA A 103 -7.59 -13.46 36.45
CA ALA A 103 -7.30 -14.84 36.82
C ALA A 103 -8.50 -15.52 37.49
N SER A 104 -8.60 -16.84 37.34
CA SER A 104 -9.48 -17.66 38.18
C SER A 104 -8.89 -17.85 39.58
N GLU A 105 -9.62 -18.55 40.46
CA GLU A 105 -9.25 -18.79 41.86
C GLU A 105 -7.87 -19.46 42.04
N ASP A 106 -7.41 -20.21 41.04
CA ASP A 106 -6.07 -20.84 41.04
C ASP A 106 -4.94 -19.89 40.58
N GLY A 107 -5.25 -18.59 40.41
CA GLY A 107 -4.30 -17.56 40.03
C GLY A 107 -3.87 -17.60 38.56
N ARG A 108 -4.56 -18.36 37.70
CA ARG A 108 -4.24 -18.51 36.27
C ARG A 108 -5.37 -18.00 35.38
N PHE A 109 -5.04 -17.62 34.15
CA PHE A 109 -6.02 -17.38 33.09
C PHE A 109 -5.63 -18.12 31.81
N SER A 110 -6.63 -18.47 31.01
CA SER A 110 -6.43 -18.84 29.61
C SER A 110 -7.58 -18.35 28.75
N LEU A 111 -7.30 -17.94 27.53
CA LEU A 111 -8.32 -17.56 26.56
C LEU A 111 -7.90 -18.06 25.19
N THR A 112 -8.78 -18.76 24.51
CA THR A 112 -8.60 -19.19 23.13
C THR A 112 -9.62 -18.48 22.26
N LEU A 113 -9.15 -17.56 21.43
CA LEU A 113 -9.94 -16.94 20.36
C LEU A 113 -9.77 -17.73 19.08
N CYS A 114 -10.84 -17.87 18.31
CA CYS A 114 -10.81 -18.62 17.06
C CYS A 114 -11.63 -17.96 15.95
N TYR A 115 -11.13 -18.05 14.72
CA TYR A 115 -11.79 -17.52 13.53
C TYR A 115 -11.32 -18.23 12.26
N ASN A 116 -12.09 -18.09 11.19
CA ASN A 116 -11.72 -18.59 9.87
C ASN A 116 -10.87 -17.56 9.14
N PHE A 117 -9.89 -18.04 8.40
CA PHE A 117 -9.01 -17.22 7.59
C PHE A 117 -9.02 -17.75 6.14
N PRO A 118 -9.92 -17.21 5.30
CA PRO A 118 -10.06 -17.67 3.93
C PRO A 118 -8.81 -17.34 3.11
N TYR A 119 -8.57 -18.18 2.10
CA TYR A 119 -7.45 -18.07 1.18
C TYR A 119 -6.08 -18.03 1.86
N ALA A 120 -5.90 -18.58 3.07
CA ALA A 120 -4.63 -18.57 3.81
C ALA A 120 -3.42 -19.07 3.00
N VAL A 121 -3.64 -20.04 2.12
CA VAL A 121 -2.74 -20.51 1.07
C VAL A 121 -3.34 -20.20 -0.30
N LEU A 122 -2.51 -19.59 -1.16
CA LEU A 122 -2.77 -19.47 -2.60
C LEU A 122 -2.00 -20.57 -3.34
N MET A 123 -2.63 -21.21 -4.32
CA MET A 123 -2.05 -22.38 -5.00
C MET A 123 -2.14 -22.21 -6.53
N HIS A 124 -1.09 -22.59 -7.24
CA HIS A 124 -1.06 -22.60 -8.70
C HIS A 124 -0.15 -23.72 -9.15
N GLU A 125 -0.62 -24.63 -10.00
CA GLU A 125 0.11 -25.85 -10.38
C GLU A 125 0.54 -26.63 -9.12
N ASP A 126 1.80 -27.01 -9.00
CA ASP A 126 2.39 -27.71 -7.86
C ASP A 126 3.05 -26.75 -6.86
N ARG A 127 2.64 -25.48 -6.85
CA ARG A 127 3.21 -24.44 -5.96
C ARG A 127 2.17 -23.85 -5.03
N GLY A 128 2.62 -23.46 -3.85
CA GLY A 128 1.82 -22.85 -2.80
C GLY A 128 2.49 -21.64 -2.17
N TRP A 129 1.67 -20.67 -1.78
CA TRP A 129 2.09 -19.48 -1.06
C TRP A 129 1.18 -19.26 0.15
N PHE A 130 1.74 -19.39 1.34
CA PHE A 130 1.08 -19.12 2.61
C PHE A 130 1.46 -17.74 3.13
N MET A 131 0.49 -17.02 3.67
CA MET A 131 0.76 -15.86 4.52
C MET A 131 -0.24 -15.84 5.66
N SER A 132 0.25 -15.75 6.90
CA SER A 132 -0.56 -15.67 8.11
C SER A 132 -1.45 -14.41 8.13
N PRO A 133 -2.48 -14.34 9.00
CA PRO A 133 -3.09 -13.06 9.38
C PRO A 133 -2.06 -12.09 9.98
N LEU A 134 -2.45 -10.82 10.14
CA LEU A 134 -1.62 -9.82 10.81
C LEU A 134 -1.57 -10.17 12.29
N LEU A 135 -0.38 -10.33 12.84
CA LEU A 135 -0.13 -10.70 14.23
C LEU A 135 0.79 -9.67 14.88
N LEU A 136 0.29 -8.45 15.03
CA LEU A 136 0.95 -7.42 15.84
C LEU A 136 0.38 -7.49 17.26
N THR A 137 1.26 -7.42 18.26
CA THR A 137 0.91 -7.53 19.68
C THR A 137 1.87 -6.70 20.51
N ASP A 138 1.57 -6.53 21.80
CA ASP A 138 2.49 -5.92 22.77
C ASP A 138 3.91 -6.54 22.68
N PRO A 139 4.97 -5.74 22.47
CA PRO A 139 6.35 -6.25 22.32
C PRO A 139 6.87 -7.04 23.53
N ARG A 140 6.23 -6.88 24.69
CA ARG A 140 6.57 -7.64 25.91
C ARG A 140 6.02 -9.06 25.88
N ALA A 141 5.04 -9.35 25.03
CA ALA A 141 4.46 -10.67 24.88
C ALA A 141 5.37 -11.59 24.06
N GLN A 142 5.54 -12.84 24.48
CA GLN A 142 6.22 -13.83 23.67
C GLN A 142 5.24 -14.41 22.66
N LEU A 143 5.34 -13.97 21.40
CA LEU A 143 4.51 -14.44 20.29
C LEU A 143 5.17 -15.58 19.52
N VAL A 144 4.54 -16.75 19.58
CA VAL A 144 4.95 -17.95 18.85
C VAL A 144 3.83 -18.37 17.91
N VAL A 145 4.17 -18.70 16.66
CA VAL A 145 3.21 -19.09 15.63
C VAL A 145 3.49 -20.52 15.18
N HIS A 146 2.48 -21.38 15.26
CA HIS A 146 2.49 -22.77 14.80
C HIS A 146 1.65 -22.86 13.54
N VAL A 147 2.25 -23.25 12.42
CA VAL A 147 1.57 -23.37 11.13
C VAL A 147 1.62 -24.82 10.66
N LYS A 148 0.47 -25.39 10.33
CA LYS A 148 0.35 -26.71 9.72
C LYS A 148 -0.28 -26.57 8.33
N ILE A 149 0.47 -27.00 7.31
CA ILE A 149 0.04 -27.08 5.91
C ILE A 149 0.12 -28.55 5.51
N PRO A 150 -1.00 -29.27 5.34
CA PRO A 150 -1.01 -30.73 5.22
C PRO A 150 -0.40 -31.25 3.92
N PHE A 151 -0.45 -30.46 2.84
CA PHE A 151 0.05 -30.82 1.51
C PHE A 151 1.38 -30.14 1.15
N LEU A 152 2.10 -29.59 2.14
CA LEU A 152 3.40 -28.98 1.93
C LEU A 152 4.44 -30.07 1.67
N LYS A 153 5.10 -30.02 0.51
CA LYS A 153 6.17 -30.94 0.13
C LYS A 153 7.54 -30.38 0.51
N GLU A 154 7.89 -29.20 0.02
CA GLU A 154 9.20 -28.58 0.27
C GLU A 154 9.08 -27.06 0.38
N VAL A 155 9.67 -26.46 1.42
CA VAL A 155 9.75 -25.00 1.56
C VAL A 155 10.84 -24.45 0.66
N THR A 156 10.47 -23.54 -0.25
CA THR A 156 11.40 -22.82 -1.12
C THR A 156 11.82 -21.48 -0.50
N LEU A 157 10.93 -20.85 0.26
CA LEU A 157 11.20 -19.64 1.02
C LEU A 157 10.35 -19.58 2.29
N GLU A 158 10.90 -19.05 3.38
CA GLU A 158 10.12 -18.74 4.58
C GLU A 158 10.65 -17.49 5.28
N SER A 159 9.74 -16.68 5.79
CA SER A 159 10.03 -15.45 6.55
C SER A 159 9.02 -15.29 7.69
N PRO A 160 9.44 -15.28 8.96
CA PRO A 160 10.82 -15.49 9.43
C PRO A 160 11.26 -16.95 9.19
N LYS A 161 12.55 -17.23 9.41
CA LYS A 161 13.03 -18.62 9.46
C LYS A 161 12.37 -19.38 10.60
N SER A 162 11.90 -20.59 10.31
CA SER A 162 11.29 -21.47 11.29
C SER A 162 12.33 -21.96 12.31
N SER A 163 11.90 -22.16 13.56
CA SER A 163 12.74 -22.76 14.61
C SER A 163 12.71 -24.29 14.59
N GLY A 164 12.07 -24.89 13.60
CA GLY A 164 11.87 -26.33 13.46
C GLY A 164 10.39 -26.73 13.42
N THR A 165 10.15 -28.02 13.61
CA THR A 165 8.81 -28.62 13.57
C THR A 165 8.46 -29.28 14.90
N LEU A 166 7.23 -29.06 15.39
CA LEU A 166 6.71 -29.67 16.61
C LEU A 166 5.29 -30.20 16.36
N GLY A 167 5.08 -31.50 16.54
CA GLY A 167 3.75 -32.12 16.38
C GLY A 167 3.12 -31.91 15.00
N GLY A 168 3.93 -31.85 13.93
CA GLY A 168 3.47 -31.58 12.56
C GLY A 168 3.25 -30.09 12.24
N TYR A 169 3.53 -29.18 13.19
CA TYR A 169 3.51 -27.74 12.95
C TYR A 169 4.93 -27.23 12.69
N ARG A 170 5.11 -26.35 11.70
CA ARG A 170 6.28 -25.47 11.63
C ARG A 170 6.12 -24.35 12.65
N VAL A 171 7.18 -24.08 13.41
CA VAL A 171 7.18 -23.12 14.52
C VAL A 171 7.96 -21.88 14.14
N TYR A 172 7.37 -20.72 14.38
CA TYR A 172 7.95 -19.41 14.10
C TYR A 172 7.89 -18.54 15.34
N ARG A 173 8.88 -17.66 15.51
CA ARG A 173 8.87 -16.63 16.55
C ARG A 173 8.83 -15.27 15.86
N LEU A 174 7.80 -14.48 16.14
CA LEU A 174 7.70 -13.11 15.66
C LEU A 174 8.27 -12.19 16.75
N SER A 175 9.36 -11.50 16.42
CA SER A 175 10.01 -10.51 17.30
C SER A 175 10.48 -9.32 16.49
N GLU A 176 10.59 -8.14 17.11
CA GLU A 176 11.08 -6.91 16.47
C GLU A 176 12.49 -7.05 15.88
N ALA A 177 13.31 -7.98 16.39
CA ALA A 177 14.65 -8.25 15.87
C ALA A 177 14.65 -9.07 14.57
N SER A 178 13.50 -9.60 14.14
CA SER A 178 13.40 -10.41 12.92
C SER A 178 13.30 -9.51 11.70
N ARG A 179 14.21 -9.65 10.73
CA ARG A 179 14.02 -9.07 9.40
C ARG A 179 12.91 -9.86 8.69
N LEU A 180 11.72 -9.28 8.64
CA LEU A 180 10.55 -9.90 8.03
C LEU A 180 10.32 -9.35 6.61
N LEU A 181 9.97 -10.22 5.67
CA LEU A 181 9.47 -9.81 4.35
C LEU A 181 8.16 -9.02 4.46
N VAL A 182 7.30 -9.41 5.39
CA VAL A 182 6.04 -8.73 5.69
C VAL A 182 5.92 -8.63 7.20
N GLU A 183 5.90 -7.40 7.71
CA GLU A 183 5.87 -7.12 9.15
C GLU A 183 4.66 -7.78 9.82
N GLY A 184 4.88 -8.38 10.99
CA GLY A 184 3.84 -9.03 11.78
C GLY A 184 3.22 -10.27 11.12
N ARG A 185 3.87 -10.87 10.11
CA ARG A 185 3.36 -12.05 9.41
C ARG A 185 4.41 -13.13 9.20
N VAL A 186 3.93 -14.35 9.10
CA VAL A 186 4.69 -15.50 8.59
C VAL A 186 4.31 -15.69 7.13
N VAL A 187 5.32 -15.75 6.25
CA VAL A 187 5.19 -16.04 4.82
C VAL A 187 5.97 -17.32 4.52
N VAL A 188 5.36 -18.23 3.75
CA VAL A 188 6.00 -19.47 3.30
C VAL A 188 5.68 -19.69 1.83
N GLU A 189 6.71 -19.85 1.01
CA GLU A 189 6.63 -20.34 -0.37
C GLU A 189 7.06 -21.79 -0.37
N PHE A 190 6.35 -22.63 -1.11
CA PHE A 190 6.60 -24.06 -1.10
C PHE A 190 6.14 -24.76 -2.38
N THR A 191 6.74 -25.92 -2.65
CA THR A 191 6.17 -26.90 -3.56
C THR A 191 5.14 -27.76 -2.82
N SER A 192 4.08 -28.12 -3.51
CA SER A 192 2.91 -28.80 -2.99
C SER A 192 2.87 -30.25 -3.48
N GLU A 193 2.35 -31.14 -2.64
CA GLU A 193 1.97 -32.50 -3.06
C GLU A 193 0.73 -32.49 -3.96
N GLN A 194 -0.05 -31.41 -3.91
CA GLN A 194 -1.23 -31.21 -4.74
C GLN A 194 -0.91 -30.40 -5.99
N LYS A 195 -1.49 -30.81 -7.12
CA LYS A 195 -1.43 -30.06 -8.37
C LYS A 195 -2.77 -29.39 -8.66
N VAL A 196 -2.77 -28.07 -8.68
CA VAL A 196 -3.94 -27.26 -9.02
C VAL A 196 -3.96 -26.99 -10.52
N PRO A 197 -4.96 -27.48 -11.27
CA PRO A 197 -5.07 -27.21 -12.70
C PRO A 197 -5.48 -25.77 -12.98
N SER A 198 -5.05 -25.25 -14.13
CA SER A 198 -5.52 -23.98 -14.67
C SER A 198 -6.77 -24.16 -15.53
N SER A 199 -7.53 -23.08 -15.65
CA SER A 199 -8.69 -22.90 -16.53
C SER A 199 -8.60 -21.53 -17.19
N GLU A 200 -9.42 -21.31 -18.22
CA GLU A 200 -9.54 -20.03 -18.91
C GLU A 200 -11.01 -19.60 -18.97
N LEU A 201 -11.25 -18.31 -18.75
CA LEU A 201 -12.50 -17.65 -19.11
C LEU A 201 -12.22 -16.75 -20.30
N GLN A 202 -13.13 -16.70 -21.27
CA GLN A 202 -12.95 -15.89 -22.47
C GLN A 202 -14.24 -15.15 -22.81
N ASP A 203 -14.07 -13.91 -23.24
CA ASP A 203 -15.11 -13.09 -23.84
C ASP A 203 -14.79 -12.86 -25.31
N TRP A 204 -15.57 -13.48 -26.19
CA TRP A 204 -15.36 -13.44 -27.63
C TRP A 204 -15.71 -12.09 -28.27
N GLU A 205 -16.54 -11.27 -27.61
CA GLU A 205 -16.91 -9.94 -28.11
C GLU A 205 -15.74 -8.95 -27.99
N THR A 206 -15.05 -8.98 -26.84
CA THR A 206 -13.92 -8.08 -26.57
C THR A 206 -12.55 -8.68 -26.91
N GLY A 207 -12.46 -10.00 -27.11
CA GLY A 207 -11.17 -10.70 -27.29
C GLY A 207 -10.36 -10.81 -25.99
N ILE A 208 -11.01 -10.64 -24.83
CA ILE A 208 -10.37 -10.71 -23.52
C ILE A 208 -10.43 -12.13 -22.97
N ALA A 209 -9.31 -12.64 -22.49
CA ALA A 209 -9.21 -13.93 -21.81
C ALA A 209 -8.57 -13.80 -20.43
N VAL A 210 -8.93 -14.67 -19.49
CA VAL A 210 -8.35 -14.74 -18.14
C VAL A 210 -7.98 -16.18 -17.84
N GLU A 211 -6.69 -16.45 -17.69
CA GLU A 211 -6.14 -17.73 -17.25
C GLU A 211 -5.90 -17.74 -15.73
N TYR A 212 -6.43 -18.74 -15.04
CA TYR A 212 -6.48 -18.79 -13.58
C TYR A 212 -6.43 -20.23 -13.04
N PRO A 213 -5.92 -20.44 -11.81
CA PRO A 213 -6.07 -21.74 -11.15
C PRO A 213 -7.52 -21.99 -10.74
N LYS A 214 -8.06 -23.19 -11.01
CA LYS A 214 -9.50 -23.52 -10.86
C LYS A 214 -10.18 -23.07 -9.56
N PRO A 215 -9.56 -23.20 -8.36
CA PRO A 215 -10.18 -22.76 -7.11
C PRO A 215 -10.54 -21.26 -7.07
N TYR A 216 -9.94 -20.44 -7.95
CA TYR A 216 -10.08 -18.98 -7.96
C TYR A 216 -10.99 -18.48 -9.09
N THR A 217 -11.99 -19.27 -9.47
CA THR A 217 -12.99 -18.89 -10.50
C THR A 217 -13.66 -17.55 -10.18
N GLY A 218 -13.92 -17.26 -8.90
CA GLY A 218 -14.57 -16.01 -8.48
C GLY A 218 -13.78 -14.75 -8.83
N ILE A 219 -12.48 -14.70 -8.51
CA ILE A 219 -11.64 -13.55 -8.88
C ILE A 219 -11.41 -13.49 -10.38
N ALA A 220 -11.30 -14.63 -11.07
CA ALA A 220 -11.15 -14.65 -12.53
C ALA A 220 -12.39 -14.08 -13.25
N ALA A 221 -13.60 -14.44 -12.82
CA ALA A 221 -14.84 -13.89 -13.36
C ALA A 221 -14.93 -12.37 -13.11
N LYS A 222 -14.53 -11.92 -11.91
CA LYS A 222 -14.44 -10.50 -11.57
C LYS A 222 -13.43 -9.75 -12.46
N THR A 223 -12.26 -10.33 -12.69
CA THR A 223 -11.24 -9.77 -13.61
C THR A 223 -11.80 -9.62 -15.01
N LEU A 224 -12.43 -10.66 -15.56
CA LEU A 224 -13.00 -10.62 -16.91
C LEU A 224 -14.05 -9.50 -17.01
N GLU A 225 -14.96 -9.40 -16.04
CA GLU A 225 -16.00 -8.37 -16.04
C GLU A 225 -15.45 -6.94 -15.96
N VAL A 226 -14.48 -6.71 -15.07
CA VAL A 226 -13.80 -5.41 -14.95
C VAL A 226 -13.06 -5.06 -16.24
N ALA A 227 -12.31 -6.02 -16.80
CA ALA A 227 -11.55 -5.82 -18.02
C ALA A 227 -12.46 -5.50 -19.20
N LYS A 228 -13.56 -6.24 -19.40
CA LYS A 228 -14.55 -6.00 -20.46
C LYS A 228 -15.13 -4.59 -20.41
N ARG A 229 -15.63 -4.18 -19.24
CA ARG A 229 -16.29 -2.87 -19.08
C ARG A 229 -15.29 -1.73 -19.25
N SER A 230 -14.08 -1.91 -18.73
CA SER A 230 -13.00 -0.94 -18.85
C SER A 230 -12.48 -0.83 -20.28
N TYR A 231 -12.37 -1.94 -21.01
CA TYR A 231 -11.92 -1.97 -22.40
C TYR A 231 -12.82 -1.13 -23.31
N ILE A 232 -14.14 -1.19 -23.14
CA ILE A 232 -15.09 -0.38 -23.91
C ILE A 232 -14.81 1.12 -23.72
N ILE A 233 -14.60 1.54 -22.48
CA ILE A 233 -14.33 2.95 -22.14
C ILE A 233 -12.96 3.38 -22.67
N LEU A 234 -11.91 2.58 -22.42
CA LEU A 234 -10.55 2.87 -22.86
C LEU A 234 -10.45 2.89 -24.39
N ARG A 235 -11.15 2.01 -25.09
CA ARG A 235 -11.27 2.02 -26.55
C ARG A 235 -11.86 3.33 -27.06
N ALA A 236 -12.95 3.80 -26.44
CA ALA A 236 -13.57 5.06 -26.82
C ALA A 236 -12.64 6.26 -26.55
N MET A 237 -11.91 6.25 -25.43
CA MET A 237 -10.95 7.31 -25.09
C MET A 237 -9.71 7.31 -25.99
N ALA A 238 -9.13 6.13 -26.21
CA ALA A 238 -7.84 6.01 -26.88
C ALA A 238 -7.94 6.01 -28.41
N GLY A 239 -9.10 5.64 -28.97
CA GLY A 239 -9.28 5.51 -30.42
C GLY A 239 -8.40 4.41 -31.04
N VAL A 240 -7.99 3.42 -30.24
CA VAL A 240 -7.32 2.18 -30.66
C VAL A 240 -8.04 0.97 -30.10
N SER A 241 -7.79 -0.20 -30.67
CA SER A 241 -8.40 -1.47 -30.22
C SER A 241 -7.33 -2.56 -30.22
N PRO A 242 -6.66 -2.80 -29.07
CA PRO A 242 -5.75 -3.93 -28.92
C PRO A 242 -6.49 -5.25 -29.24
N PRO A 243 -5.98 -6.09 -30.16
CA PRO A 243 -6.76 -7.18 -30.76
C PRO A 243 -6.98 -8.39 -29.84
N GLU A 244 -6.06 -8.67 -28.92
CA GLU A 244 -6.19 -9.73 -27.90
C GLU A 244 -5.56 -9.24 -26.60
N VAL A 245 -6.27 -9.41 -25.49
CA VAL A 245 -5.74 -9.12 -24.15
C VAL A 245 -5.96 -10.34 -23.27
N LYS A 246 -4.86 -10.99 -22.89
CA LYS A 246 -4.90 -12.16 -22.01
C LYS A 246 -4.37 -11.80 -20.64
N PHE A 247 -5.18 -12.01 -19.60
CA PHE A 247 -4.74 -11.93 -18.21
C PHE A 247 -4.30 -13.30 -17.71
N ARG A 248 -3.25 -13.35 -16.89
CA ARG A 248 -2.76 -14.58 -16.24
C ARG A 248 -2.40 -14.33 -14.79
N PHE A 249 -2.91 -15.16 -13.89
CA PHE A 249 -2.54 -15.07 -12.49
C PHE A 249 -1.18 -15.73 -12.18
N TYR A 250 -0.42 -15.11 -11.28
CA TYR A 250 0.79 -15.69 -10.69
C TYR A 250 0.71 -15.65 -9.15
N LEU A 251 1.47 -16.53 -8.49
CA LEU A 251 1.60 -16.51 -7.03
C LEU A 251 2.51 -15.35 -6.58
N PRO A 252 2.26 -14.73 -5.41
CA PRO A 252 3.07 -13.64 -4.84
C PRO A 252 4.46 -14.11 -4.34
N GLU A 253 5.19 -14.83 -5.17
CA GLU A 253 6.57 -15.27 -4.90
C GLU A 253 7.51 -14.07 -4.85
N GLN A 254 8.49 -14.12 -3.96
CA GLN A 254 9.47 -13.04 -3.77
C GLN A 254 10.28 -12.77 -5.04
N SER A 255 10.55 -13.80 -5.85
CA SER A 255 11.19 -13.71 -7.17
C SER A 255 10.38 -12.90 -8.18
N MET A 256 9.06 -12.78 -7.96
CA MET A 256 8.12 -12.04 -8.80
C MET A 256 7.69 -10.70 -8.17
N GLY A 257 8.43 -10.22 -7.15
CA GLY A 257 8.12 -8.97 -6.44
C GLY A 257 7.25 -9.13 -5.19
N GLY A 258 6.89 -10.36 -4.82
CA GLY A 258 6.12 -10.67 -3.62
C GLY A 258 4.73 -10.03 -3.64
N ILE A 259 4.26 -9.54 -2.49
CA ILE A 259 3.00 -8.78 -2.38
C ILE A 259 3.12 -7.32 -2.86
N GLY A 260 4.32 -6.86 -3.21
CA GLY A 260 4.55 -5.47 -3.66
C GLY A 260 4.24 -5.25 -5.13
N ALA A 261 4.45 -6.28 -5.97
CA ALA A 261 4.08 -6.25 -7.38
C ALA A 261 2.66 -6.81 -7.53
N LEU A 262 1.68 -5.95 -7.80
CA LEU A 262 0.26 -6.33 -7.89
C LEU A 262 -0.13 -6.83 -9.29
N GLY A 263 0.53 -6.30 -10.31
CA GLY A 263 0.41 -6.70 -11.70
C GLY A 263 1.59 -6.18 -12.50
N PHE A 264 1.74 -6.65 -13.72
CA PHE A 264 2.66 -6.07 -14.71
C PHE A 264 2.32 -6.52 -16.13
N VAL A 265 2.72 -5.71 -17.10
CA VAL A 265 2.90 -6.08 -18.50
C VAL A 265 4.38 -5.89 -18.85
N ARG A 266 5.00 -6.84 -19.54
CA ARG A 266 6.42 -6.69 -19.88
C ARG A 266 6.59 -5.56 -20.90
N GLY A 267 7.66 -4.78 -20.77
CA GLY A 267 7.94 -3.67 -21.69
C GLY A 267 8.04 -4.15 -23.15
N GLU A 268 8.63 -5.30 -23.39
CA GLU A 268 8.70 -5.96 -24.72
C GLU A 268 7.30 -6.18 -25.32
N ASP A 269 6.36 -6.62 -24.49
CA ASP A 269 4.97 -6.89 -24.88
C ASP A 269 4.20 -5.61 -25.17
N VAL A 270 4.38 -4.57 -24.34
CA VAL A 270 3.85 -3.23 -24.58
C VAL A 270 4.39 -2.66 -25.90
N ASN A 271 5.69 -2.81 -26.13
CA ASN A 271 6.41 -2.27 -27.29
C ASN A 271 6.02 -2.92 -28.62
N VAL A 272 5.44 -4.12 -28.61
CA VAL A 272 4.87 -4.78 -29.81
C VAL A 272 3.35 -4.56 -29.95
N GLY A 273 2.84 -3.50 -29.32
CA GLY A 273 1.43 -3.11 -29.37
C GLY A 273 0.56 -3.70 -28.26
N GLY A 274 1.17 -4.07 -27.12
CA GLY A 274 0.46 -4.57 -25.94
C GLY A 274 -0.03 -6.02 -26.08
N LYS A 275 0.66 -6.87 -26.85
CA LYS A 275 0.20 -8.21 -27.22
C LYS A 275 0.49 -9.32 -26.20
N GLY A 276 1.31 -9.04 -25.19
CA GLY A 276 1.66 -10.04 -24.19
C GLY A 276 0.61 -10.21 -23.10
N PRO A 277 0.75 -11.26 -22.29
CA PRO A 277 -0.16 -11.48 -21.19
C PRO A 277 0.02 -10.39 -20.11
N VAL A 278 -1.10 -9.87 -19.64
CA VAL A 278 -1.17 -9.06 -18.43
C VAL A 278 -1.05 -10.01 -17.23
N MET A 279 0.02 -9.88 -16.47
CA MET A 279 0.26 -10.72 -15.30
C MET A 279 -0.38 -10.07 -14.08
N LEU A 280 -1.22 -10.81 -13.36
CA LEU A 280 -1.89 -10.34 -12.14
C LEU A 280 -1.48 -11.16 -10.94
N ASN A 281 -1.17 -10.50 -9.84
CA ASN A 281 -0.85 -11.19 -8.61
C ASN A 281 -2.11 -11.77 -7.99
N LEU A 282 -2.14 -13.09 -7.76
CA LEU A 282 -3.29 -13.76 -7.15
C LEU A 282 -3.54 -13.26 -5.71
N ALA A 283 -2.55 -12.64 -5.06
CA ALA A 283 -2.72 -11.99 -3.76
C ALA A 283 -3.78 -10.90 -3.76
N LEU A 284 -4.14 -10.31 -4.92
CA LEU A 284 -5.21 -9.32 -5.06
C LEU A 284 -6.56 -9.79 -4.49
N ILE A 285 -6.80 -11.11 -4.39
CA ILE A 285 -7.98 -11.66 -3.71
C ILE A 285 -8.06 -11.29 -2.22
N ARG A 286 -6.93 -10.91 -1.63
CA ARG A 286 -6.80 -10.52 -0.21
C ARG A 286 -6.70 -9.00 -0.01
N TYR A 287 -6.82 -8.20 -1.06
CA TYR A 287 -6.74 -6.73 -0.97
C TYR A 287 -8.12 -6.11 -0.74
N ALA A 288 -8.12 -4.87 -0.24
CA ALA A 288 -9.35 -4.12 -0.02
C ALA A 288 -10.11 -3.95 -1.36
N PRO A 289 -11.45 -3.93 -1.33
CA PRO A 289 -12.25 -3.61 -2.53
C PRO A 289 -11.73 -2.35 -3.23
N GLY A 290 -11.70 -2.38 -4.56
CA GLY A 290 -11.13 -1.30 -5.38
C GLY A 290 -9.71 -1.60 -5.85
N TYR A 291 -8.84 -2.22 -5.04
CA TYR A 291 -7.45 -2.50 -5.43
C TYR A 291 -7.35 -3.50 -6.59
N HIS A 292 -8.14 -4.57 -6.57
CA HIS A 292 -8.16 -5.53 -7.66
C HIS A 292 -8.60 -4.86 -8.97
N GLU A 293 -9.70 -4.11 -8.90
CA GLU A 293 -10.28 -3.43 -10.04
C GLU A 293 -9.33 -2.38 -10.63
N THR A 294 -8.76 -1.51 -9.80
CA THR A 294 -7.80 -0.50 -10.26
C THR A 294 -6.55 -1.13 -10.83
N THR A 295 -6.04 -2.23 -10.26
CA THR A 295 -4.88 -2.95 -10.82
C THR A 295 -5.18 -3.52 -12.20
N VAL A 296 -6.33 -4.18 -12.40
CA VAL A 296 -6.73 -4.70 -13.71
C VAL A 296 -6.76 -3.58 -14.75
N ILE A 297 -7.31 -2.42 -14.38
CA ILE A 297 -7.42 -1.27 -15.28
C ILE A 297 -6.05 -0.62 -15.52
N HIS A 298 -5.21 -0.50 -14.49
CA HIS A 298 -3.86 0.05 -14.58
C HIS A 298 -3.05 -0.70 -15.64
N GLU A 299 -3.00 -2.03 -15.54
CA GLU A 299 -2.28 -2.85 -16.51
C GLU A 299 -2.91 -2.77 -17.91
N LEU A 300 -4.23 -2.70 -17.99
CA LEU A 300 -4.93 -2.51 -19.27
C LEU A 300 -4.58 -1.17 -19.91
N VAL A 301 -4.40 -0.09 -19.14
CA VAL A 301 -3.97 1.20 -19.68
C VAL A 301 -2.57 1.10 -20.30
N HIS A 302 -1.64 0.34 -19.72
CA HIS A 302 -0.34 0.10 -20.36
C HIS A 302 -0.48 -0.56 -21.74
N VAL A 303 -1.40 -1.52 -21.89
CA VAL A 303 -1.71 -2.14 -23.18
C VAL A 303 -2.23 -1.09 -24.19
N PHE A 304 -3.16 -0.23 -23.78
CA PHE A 304 -3.69 0.85 -24.64
C PHE A 304 -2.62 1.89 -25.02
N LEU A 305 -1.71 2.24 -24.12
CA LEU A 305 -0.58 3.13 -24.41
C LEU A 305 0.37 2.52 -25.44
N GLY A 306 0.71 1.23 -25.29
CA GLY A 306 1.51 0.50 -26.27
C GLY A 306 0.84 0.47 -27.65
N ALA A 307 -0.46 0.18 -27.69
CA ALA A 307 -1.25 0.21 -28.93
C ALA A 307 -1.39 1.62 -29.55
N ALA A 308 -1.28 2.67 -28.74
CA ALA A 308 -1.24 4.06 -29.19
C ALA A 308 0.15 4.53 -29.66
N GLY A 309 1.17 3.66 -29.62
CA GLY A 309 2.53 3.95 -30.09
C GLY A 309 3.49 4.48 -29.01
N VAL A 310 3.11 4.43 -27.73
CA VAL A 310 3.97 4.81 -26.61
C VAL A 310 4.86 3.63 -26.23
N ILE A 311 6.16 3.79 -26.43
CA ILE A 311 7.16 2.77 -26.13
C ILE A 311 7.39 2.76 -24.62
N ALA A 312 7.26 1.60 -23.96
CA ALA A 312 7.68 1.38 -22.59
C ALA A 312 9.21 1.30 -22.52
N ASN A 313 9.83 2.38 -22.02
CA ASN A 313 11.26 2.48 -21.72
C ASN A 313 11.48 3.47 -20.55
N GLU A 314 12.73 3.69 -20.12
CA GLU A 314 13.03 4.56 -18.98
C GLU A 314 12.55 6.01 -19.16
N ASN A 315 12.61 6.57 -20.38
CA ASN A 315 12.24 7.95 -20.67
C ASN A 315 10.72 8.19 -20.70
N THR A 316 9.93 7.13 -20.88
CA THR A 316 8.48 7.19 -20.98
C THR A 316 7.78 6.57 -19.78
N ARG A 317 8.53 5.89 -18.89
CA ARG A 317 7.97 5.15 -17.75
C ARG A 317 7.09 6.02 -16.86
N TRP A 318 7.52 7.23 -16.52
CA TRP A 318 6.70 8.16 -15.74
C TRP A 318 5.35 8.45 -16.39
N PHE A 319 5.31 8.52 -17.72
CA PHE A 319 4.07 8.74 -18.43
C PHE A 319 3.20 7.49 -18.46
N HIS A 320 3.80 6.30 -18.64
CA HIS A 320 3.09 5.02 -18.51
C HIS A 320 2.44 4.87 -17.14
N GLU A 321 3.21 5.04 -16.06
CA GLU A 321 2.70 4.87 -14.70
C GLU A 321 1.71 5.98 -14.32
N GLY A 322 1.98 7.23 -14.71
CA GLY A 322 1.09 8.36 -14.43
C GLY A 322 -0.27 8.22 -15.12
N MET A 323 -0.27 7.81 -16.39
CA MET A 323 -1.51 7.56 -17.15
C MET A 323 -2.26 6.36 -16.62
N ALA A 324 -1.57 5.26 -16.32
CA ALA A 324 -2.20 4.05 -15.77
C ALA A 324 -2.81 4.30 -14.39
N GLN A 325 -2.10 5.05 -13.54
CA GLN A 325 -2.58 5.42 -12.21
C GLN A 325 -3.77 6.39 -12.25
N TYR A 326 -3.76 7.38 -13.17
CA TYR A 326 -4.87 8.32 -13.32
C TYR A 326 -6.10 7.67 -13.97
N LEU A 327 -5.92 6.99 -15.10
CA LEU A 327 -7.03 6.39 -15.83
C LEU A 327 -7.64 5.18 -15.12
N SER A 328 -6.87 4.45 -14.31
CA SER A 328 -7.45 3.38 -13.49
C SER A 328 -8.52 3.89 -12.53
N ILE A 329 -8.33 5.08 -11.95
CA ILE A 329 -9.33 5.73 -11.09
C ILE A 329 -10.52 6.21 -11.92
N VAL A 330 -10.26 6.98 -12.99
CA VAL A 330 -11.32 7.55 -13.84
C VAL A 330 -12.24 6.45 -14.40
N VAL A 331 -11.65 5.38 -14.93
CA VAL A 331 -12.40 4.28 -15.53
C VAL A 331 -13.06 3.42 -14.45
N ALA A 332 -12.41 3.17 -13.30
CA ALA A 332 -13.03 2.46 -12.17
C ALA A 332 -14.33 3.15 -11.72
N CYS A 333 -14.30 4.48 -11.55
CA CYS A 333 -15.49 5.27 -11.22
C CYS A 333 -16.60 5.11 -12.27
N LYS A 334 -16.26 5.15 -13.57
CA LYS A 334 -17.25 4.98 -14.66
C LYS A 334 -17.90 3.60 -14.69
N ILE A 335 -17.17 2.56 -14.29
CA ILE A 335 -17.73 1.20 -14.17
C ILE A 335 -18.37 0.96 -12.80
N GLY A 336 -18.53 1.99 -11.98
CA GLY A 336 -19.24 1.92 -10.70
C GLY A 336 -18.45 1.26 -9.56
N VAL A 337 -17.12 1.19 -9.68
CA VAL A 337 -16.25 0.76 -8.58
C VAL A 337 -16.01 1.96 -7.68
N ASN A 338 -16.27 1.80 -6.38
CA ASN A 338 -15.96 2.83 -5.40
C ASN A 338 -14.46 2.85 -5.10
N VAL A 339 -13.79 3.94 -5.49
CA VAL A 339 -12.37 4.20 -5.25
C VAL A 339 -12.13 5.53 -4.53
N SER A 340 -13.15 6.11 -3.86
CA SER A 340 -13.06 7.44 -3.26
C SER A 340 -11.93 7.57 -2.22
N ASP A 341 -11.78 6.55 -1.38
CA ASP A 341 -10.76 6.54 -0.33
C ASP A 341 -9.37 6.43 -0.95
N TYR A 342 -9.21 5.56 -1.95
CA TYR A 342 -7.98 5.36 -2.70
C TYR A 342 -7.58 6.64 -3.46
N GLU A 343 -8.53 7.29 -4.16
CA GLU A 343 -8.30 8.55 -4.86
C GLU A 343 -7.88 9.67 -3.89
N THR A 344 -8.55 9.78 -2.74
CA THR A 344 -8.24 10.78 -1.72
C THR A 344 -6.84 10.57 -1.15
N GLU A 345 -6.50 9.33 -0.78
CA GLU A 345 -5.18 8.96 -0.27
C GLU A 345 -4.10 9.25 -1.31
N LEU A 346 -4.32 8.85 -2.56
CA LEU A 346 -3.37 9.05 -3.65
C LEU A 346 -3.16 10.53 -3.94
N ARG A 347 -4.23 11.32 -4.00
CA ARG A 347 -4.16 12.78 -4.20
C ARG A 347 -3.36 13.44 -3.09
N ASN A 348 -3.67 13.15 -1.84
CA ASN A 348 -2.95 13.72 -0.69
C ASN A 348 -1.47 13.30 -0.69
N SER A 349 -1.21 12.02 -0.93
CA SER A 349 0.16 11.48 -0.99
C SER A 349 0.96 12.08 -2.15
N SER A 350 0.32 12.35 -3.30
CA SER A 350 0.97 12.97 -4.45
C SER A 350 1.37 14.43 -4.20
N LEU A 351 0.58 15.17 -3.39
CA LEU A 351 0.94 16.53 -2.98
C LEU A 351 2.11 16.53 -1.99
N ILE A 352 2.12 15.56 -1.06
CA ILE A 352 3.26 15.36 -0.14
C ILE A 352 4.51 14.98 -0.94
N ALA A 353 4.38 14.07 -1.90
CA ALA A 353 5.46 13.67 -2.80
C ALA A 353 6.06 14.88 -3.54
N LEU A 354 5.20 15.76 -4.06
CA LEU A 354 5.64 16.98 -4.74
C LEU A 354 6.43 17.92 -3.79
N GLN A 355 6.00 18.03 -2.54
CA GLN A 355 6.72 18.81 -1.52
C GLN A 355 8.09 18.21 -1.23
N VAL A 356 8.17 16.88 -1.07
CA VAL A 356 9.45 16.15 -0.90
C VAL A 356 10.37 16.39 -2.10
N ALA A 357 9.82 16.41 -3.31
CA ALA A 357 10.54 16.74 -4.54
C ALA A 357 10.82 18.25 -4.72
N SER A 358 10.53 19.09 -3.72
CA SER A 358 10.70 20.56 -3.79
C SER A 358 10.02 21.20 -5.00
N GLY A 359 8.85 20.68 -5.40
CA GLY A 359 8.10 21.14 -6.57
C GLY A 359 8.71 20.76 -7.92
N ARG A 360 9.77 19.94 -7.94
CA ARG A 360 10.56 19.61 -9.15
C ARG A 360 10.59 18.10 -9.42
N PRO A 361 9.47 17.51 -9.85
CA PRO A 361 9.37 16.06 -10.05
C PRO A 361 10.28 15.51 -11.15
N GLY A 362 10.62 16.29 -12.18
CA GLY A 362 11.40 15.83 -13.35
C GLY A 362 12.76 15.23 -12.98
N LYS A 363 13.42 15.75 -11.93
CA LYS A 363 14.72 15.23 -11.45
C LYS A 363 14.67 13.76 -11.04
N LEU A 364 13.54 13.32 -10.50
CA LEU A 364 13.32 11.92 -10.09
C LEU A 364 12.76 11.11 -11.26
N LEU A 365 11.88 11.70 -12.07
CA LEU A 365 11.14 10.98 -13.10
C LEU A 365 11.92 10.70 -14.39
N GLU A 366 12.93 11.51 -14.71
CA GLU A 366 13.79 11.27 -15.87
C GLU A 366 14.78 10.12 -15.67
N LYS A 367 15.09 9.81 -14.41
CA LYS A 367 15.88 8.64 -14.05
C LYS A 367 15.10 7.82 -13.03
N TRP A 368 14.26 6.94 -13.56
CA TRP A 368 13.40 6.11 -12.73
C TRP A 368 14.20 5.41 -11.63
N PRO A 369 13.80 5.55 -10.36
CA PRO A 369 14.56 5.00 -9.25
C PRO A 369 14.45 3.47 -9.17
N SER A 370 15.45 2.85 -8.55
CA SER A 370 15.51 1.40 -8.32
C SER A 370 15.25 0.99 -6.86
N SER A 371 15.21 1.93 -5.92
CA SER A 371 14.80 1.67 -4.54
C SER A 371 13.27 1.65 -4.45
N LYS A 372 12.72 0.84 -3.53
CA LYS A 372 11.25 0.72 -3.39
C LYS A 372 10.61 2.02 -2.92
N GLU A 373 11.27 2.72 -1.99
CA GLU A 373 10.79 3.97 -1.42
C GLU A 373 10.74 5.08 -2.47
N ASP A 374 11.81 5.23 -3.26
CA ASP A 374 11.87 6.24 -4.31
C ASP A 374 10.96 5.86 -5.50
N GLU A 375 10.79 4.57 -5.77
CA GLU A 375 9.83 4.09 -6.78
C GLU A 375 8.40 4.48 -6.41
N GLY A 376 7.98 4.24 -5.16
CA GLY A 376 6.67 4.71 -4.68
C GLY A 376 6.50 6.23 -4.83
N LEU A 377 7.56 7.01 -4.57
CA LEU A 377 7.56 8.45 -4.80
C LEU A 377 7.40 8.80 -6.29
N ALA A 378 8.07 8.08 -7.19
CA ALA A 378 7.99 8.29 -8.63
C ALA A 378 6.57 8.01 -9.19
N TYR A 379 5.89 6.97 -8.71
CA TYR A 379 4.48 6.72 -9.05
C TYR A 379 3.57 7.90 -8.64
N LEU A 380 3.73 8.38 -7.41
CA LEU A 380 2.94 9.50 -6.88
C LEU A 380 3.15 10.80 -7.67
N LEU A 381 4.39 11.12 -8.03
CA LEU A 381 4.72 12.30 -8.83
C LEU A 381 4.21 12.19 -10.27
N SER A 382 4.29 11.00 -10.85
CA SER A 382 3.77 10.71 -12.20
C SER A 382 2.25 10.91 -12.25
N TYR A 383 1.54 10.37 -11.26
CA TYR A 383 0.10 10.60 -11.09
C TYR A 383 -0.21 12.09 -10.91
N TYR A 384 0.54 12.80 -10.07
CA TYR A 384 0.33 14.24 -9.87
C TYR A 384 0.37 15.01 -11.20
N ILE A 385 1.38 14.76 -12.03
CA ILE A 385 1.54 15.44 -13.32
C ILE A 385 0.32 15.19 -14.22
N VAL A 386 -0.02 13.92 -14.43
CA VAL A 386 -1.13 13.55 -15.34
C VAL A 386 -2.46 14.05 -14.81
N SER A 387 -2.74 13.86 -13.51
CA SER A 387 -3.99 14.29 -12.89
C SER A 387 -4.15 15.81 -12.91
N ASN A 388 -3.10 16.57 -12.63
CA ASN A 388 -3.15 18.02 -12.57
C ASN A 388 -3.34 18.63 -13.97
N ILE A 389 -2.58 18.15 -14.97
CA ILE A 389 -2.76 18.59 -16.36
C ILE A 389 -4.16 18.21 -16.84
N SER A 390 -4.56 16.94 -16.69
CA SER A 390 -5.88 16.50 -17.15
C SER A 390 -6.98 17.33 -16.54
N SER A 391 -6.97 17.55 -15.22
CA SER A 391 -7.97 18.39 -14.54
C SER A 391 -8.02 19.82 -15.07
N ARG A 392 -6.87 20.42 -15.42
CA ARG A 392 -6.79 21.79 -15.94
C ARG A 392 -7.33 21.93 -17.36
N TYR A 393 -7.17 20.93 -18.21
CA TYR A 393 -7.50 21.01 -19.65
C TYR A 393 -8.78 20.26 -20.04
N GLY A 394 -9.67 19.95 -19.08
CA GLY A 394 -11.01 19.40 -19.38
C GLY A 394 -11.21 17.94 -19.00
N GLY A 395 -10.29 17.35 -18.23
CA GLY A 395 -10.38 16.00 -17.70
C GLY A 395 -10.39 14.95 -18.81
N GLU A 396 -11.50 14.24 -18.96
CA GLU A 396 -11.65 13.18 -19.95
C GLU A 396 -11.50 13.68 -21.39
N SER A 397 -11.98 14.89 -21.72
CA SER A 397 -11.85 15.43 -23.09
C SER A 397 -10.38 15.68 -23.45
N PHE A 398 -9.58 16.13 -22.48
CA PHE A 398 -8.13 16.24 -22.63
C PHE A 398 -7.49 14.88 -22.91
N ILE A 399 -7.88 13.83 -22.18
CA ILE A 399 -7.35 12.48 -22.41
C ILE A 399 -7.64 11.98 -23.83
N VAL A 400 -8.86 12.22 -24.34
CA VAL A 400 -9.23 11.87 -25.73
C VAL A 400 -8.31 12.60 -26.73
N ASN A 401 -8.11 13.90 -26.52
CA ASN A 401 -7.21 14.70 -27.37
C ASN A 401 -5.75 14.25 -27.25
N LEU A 402 -5.32 13.84 -26.06
CA LEU A 402 -3.98 13.32 -25.81
C LEU A 402 -3.72 12.02 -26.55
N PHE A 403 -4.63 11.05 -26.47
CA PHE A 403 -4.50 9.83 -27.29
C PHE A 403 -4.58 10.13 -28.79
N SER A 404 -5.37 11.13 -29.21
CA SER A 404 -5.36 11.59 -30.60
C SER A 404 -3.98 12.12 -31.02
N ALA A 405 -3.34 12.95 -30.18
CA ALA A 405 -2.01 13.49 -30.44
C ALA A 405 -0.92 12.40 -30.44
N LEU A 406 -0.95 11.47 -29.48
CA LEU A 406 0.02 10.37 -29.39
C LEU A 406 0.03 9.52 -30.67
N ARG A 407 -1.15 9.18 -31.20
CA ARG A 407 -1.31 8.34 -32.41
C ARG A 407 -0.85 9.01 -33.70
N LYS A 408 -0.63 10.33 -33.73
CA LYS A 408 -0.09 11.02 -34.91
C LYS A 408 1.36 10.64 -35.17
N SER A 409 2.07 10.18 -34.14
CA SER A 409 3.43 9.66 -34.25
C SER A 409 3.38 8.13 -34.27
N ALA A 410 4.13 7.52 -35.18
CA ALA A 410 4.27 6.06 -35.22
C ALA A 410 4.99 5.50 -33.97
N ARG A 411 5.73 6.36 -33.25
CA ARG A 411 6.55 6.00 -32.11
C ARG A 411 6.77 7.20 -31.17
N ILE A 412 6.42 7.04 -29.90
CA ILE A 412 6.65 7.98 -28.81
C ILE A 412 7.59 7.29 -27.81
N ASP A 413 8.86 7.68 -27.77
CA ASP A 413 9.88 7.00 -26.97
C ASP A 413 10.73 7.92 -26.09
N SER A 414 10.33 9.19 -25.95
CA SER A 414 11.04 10.18 -25.14
C SER A 414 10.10 11.14 -24.40
N THR A 415 10.56 11.69 -23.27
CA THR A 415 9.90 12.79 -22.56
C THR A 415 9.56 13.96 -23.49
N ARG A 416 10.47 14.31 -24.42
CA ARG A 416 10.22 15.39 -25.39
C ARG A 416 8.98 15.11 -26.24
N SER A 417 8.86 13.90 -26.79
CA SER A 417 7.69 13.51 -27.60
C SER A 417 6.39 13.47 -26.78
N ILE A 418 6.47 13.06 -25.51
CA ILE A 418 5.33 13.07 -24.59
C ILE A 418 4.87 14.51 -24.30
N VAL A 419 5.79 15.42 -23.96
CA VAL A 419 5.44 16.81 -23.66
C VAL A 419 4.88 17.53 -24.89
N ALA A 420 5.38 17.21 -26.09
CA ALA A 420 4.81 17.73 -27.34
C ALA A 420 3.36 17.26 -27.53
N ALA A 421 3.07 15.97 -27.33
CA ALA A 421 1.71 15.44 -27.41
C ALA A 421 0.77 16.03 -26.35
N ILE A 422 1.27 16.23 -25.11
CA ILE A 422 0.53 16.89 -24.03
C ILE A 422 0.23 18.35 -24.37
N SER A 423 1.19 19.09 -24.93
CA SER A 423 1.01 20.48 -25.37
C SER A 423 -0.01 20.58 -26.50
N GLU A 424 0.08 19.67 -27.47
CA GLU A 424 -0.88 19.59 -28.57
C GLU A 424 -2.30 19.30 -28.10
N ALA A 425 -2.47 18.37 -27.15
CA ALA A 425 -3.76 18.06 -26.57
C ALA A 425 -4.35 19.19 -25.73
N ALA A 426 -3.50 19.98 -25.08
CA ALA A 426 -3.88 21.16 -24.31
C ALA A 426 -4.19 22.37 -25.20
N GLY A 427 -3.73 22.37 -26.45
CA GLY A 427 -3.81 23.52 -27.35
C GLY A 427 -2.87 24.67 -26.96
N GLU A 428 -1.90 24.44 -26.06
CA GLU A 428 -0.91 25.44 -25.65
C GLU A 428 0.47 24.82 -25.36
N ASN A 429 1.53 25.62 -25.46
CA ASN A 429 2.89 25.15 -25.21
C ASN A 429 3.15 24.94 -23.72
N LEU A 430 3.24 23.68 -23.28
CA LEU A 430 3.49 23.32 -21.88
C LEU A 430 4.97 23.10 -21.55
N ALA A 431 5.88 23.23 -22.53
CA ALA A 431 7.31 23.08 -22.30
C ALA A 431 7.88 23.94 -21.15
N PRO A 432 7.47 25.23 -20.97
CA PRO A 432 7.92 26.03 -19.83
C PRO A 432 7.55 25.42 -18.47
N LEU A 433 6.35 24.82 -18.35
CA LEU A 433 5.89 24.16 -17.13
C LEU A 433 6.73 22.92 -16.81
N PHE A 434 7.00 22.08 -17.81
CA PHE A 434 7.82 20.88 -17.62
C PHE A 434 9.27 21.23 -17.28
N ARG A 435 9.85 22.27 -17.89
CA ARG A 435 11.17 22.79 -17.48
C ARG A 435 11.17 23.33 -16.05
N TYR A 436 10.11 24.03 -15.64
CA TYR A 436 9.94 24.47 -14.26
C TYR A 436 9.87 23.28 -13.27
N TRP A 437 9.17 22.21 -13.66
CA TRP A 437 9.14 20.95 -12.92
C TRP A 437 10.45 20.15 -12.98
N GLY A 438 11.47 20.63 -13.70
CA GLY A 438 12.81 20.09 -13.67
C GLY A 438 13.12 19.04 -14.75
N PHE A 439 12.23 18.84 -15.73
CA PHE A 439 12.52 18.02 -16.90
C PHE A 439 13.53 18.72 -17.82
N GLN A 440 14.54 17.98 -18.27
CA GLN A 440 15.56 18.39 -19.23
C GLN A 440 15.12 18.09 -20.67
N ASP A 441 15.78 18.74 -21.64
CA ASP A 441 15.63 18.49 -23.08
C ASP A 441 14.20 18.63 -23.65
N VAL A 442 13.31 19.30 -22.90
CA VAL A 442 11.96 19.67 -23.33
C VAL A 442 12.00 20.91 -24.22
N VAL A 443 11.51 20.75 -25.44
CA VAL A 443 11.49 21.79 -26.48
C VAL A 443 10.09 22.39 -26.59
N ASP A 444 10.04 23.69 -26.92
CA ASP A 444 8.77 24.40 -27.13
C ASP A 444 7.97 23.76 -28.27
N TRP A 445 6.68 23.53 -28.01
CA TRP A 445 5.74 23.09 -29.03
C TRP A 445 5.37 24.28 -29.92
N THR A 446 5.57 24.13 -31.24
CA THR A 446 5.39 25.20 -32.23
C THR A 446 4.03 25.17 -32.92
N GLY A 447 3.09 24.37 -32.42
CA GLY A 447 1.79 24.16 -33.04
C GLY A 447 1.83 23.13 -34.17
N PRO A 448 0.66 22.71 -34.69
CA PRO A 448 0.61 21.99 -35.96
C PRO A 448 1.12 22.90 -37.09
N PRO A 449 1.73 22.36 -38.17
CA PRO A 449 2.16 23.17 -39.31
C PRO A 449 0.98 24.02 -39.78
N ALA A 450 1.16 25.33 -39.85
CA ALA A 450 0.11 26.23 -40.33
C ALA A 450 -0.33 25.76 -41.72
N VAL A 451 -1.59 25.32 -41.83
CA VAL A 451 -2.26 25.27 -43.13
C VAL A 451 -2.25 26.71 -43.61
N ARG A 452 -1.44 26.99 -44.65
CA ARG A 452 -1.35 28.31 -45.26
C ARG A 452 -2.69 28.63 -45.91
N ASP A 453 -3.64 29.14 -45.13
CA ASP A 453 -4.77 29.86 -45.69
C ASP A 453 -4.38 31.33 -45.81
N GLY A 454 -4.40 31.82 -47.05
CA GLY A 454 -3.80 33.07 -47.48
C GLY A 454 -4.61 34.31 -47.12
N ARG A 455 -4.97 34.50 -45.86
CA ARG A 455 -5.57 35.75 -45.38
C ARG A 455 -4.71 36.39 -44.29
N LYS A 456 -4.03 37.46 -44.68
CA LYS A 456 -3.58 38.52 -43.78
C LYS A 456 -4.80 39.22 -43.23
N ASP A 457 -4.80 39.49 -41.93
CA ASP A 457 -5.48 40.64 -41.29
C ASP A 457 -5.13 40.68 -39.77
N PRO A 458 -5.35 41.80 -39.07
CA PRO A 458 -4.25 42.65 -38.61
C PRO A 458 -4.05 42.63 -37.09
N VAL A 459 -2.94 43.28 -36.69
CA VAL A 459 -2.53 43.63 -35.33
C VAL A 459 -3.67 44.32 -34.57
N GLU A 460 -4.02 43.81 -33.38
CA GLU A 460 -4.74 44.59 -32.38
C GLU A 460 -4.25 44.30 -30.96
N THR A 461 -4.26 45.38 -30.18
CA THR A 461 -3.56 45.67 -28.93
C THR A 461 -4.23 45.11 -27.68
N ALA A 462 -3.43 44.79 -26.67
CA ALA A 462 -3.85 44.45 -25.32
C ALA A 462 -4.49 45.63 -24.55
N PRO A 463 -5.33 45.34 -23.55
CA PRO A 463 -5.42 46.16 -22.34
C PRO A 463 -5.21 45.34 -21.04
N PRO A 464 -4.86 46.00 -19.92
CA PRO A 464 -4.41 45.37 -18.68
C PRO A 464 -5.53 45.20 -17.64
N GLY A 465 -5.32 44.31 -16.67
CA GLY A 465 -6.16 44.25 -15.46
C GLY A 465 -5.95 42.98 -14.63
N SER A 466 -4.83 42.88 -13.90
CA SER A 466 -4.59 41.83 -12.91
C SER A 466 -5.31 42.15 -11.60
N ALA A 467 -6.32 41.34 -11.26
CA ALA A 467 -6.95 41.32 -9.96
C ALA A 467 -7.03 39.87 -9.43
N ASP A 468 -5.92 39.12 -9.46
CA ASP A 468 -5.88 37.73 -8.96
C ASP A 468 -4.71 37.42 -7.99
N ASP A 469 -3.79 38.36 -7.77
CA ASP A 469 -2.60 38.11 -6.93
C ASP A 469 -2.94 37.97 -5.43
N GLY A 470 -4.08 38.50 -4.97
CA GLY A 470 -4.49 38.45 -3.57
C GLY A 470 -5.02 37.09 -3.12
N LEU A 471 -5.73 36.38 -4.00
CA LEU A 471 -6.35 35.09 -3.67
C LEU A 471 -5.32 33.94 -3.71
N ALA A 472 -4.41 33.99 -4.69
CA ALA A 472 -3.30 33.04 -4.79
C ALA A 472 -2.33 33.16 -3.62
N ALA A 473 -2.01 34.39 -3.18
CA ALA A 473 -1.18 34.62 -2.00
C ALA A 473 -1.85 34.13 -0.71
N ALA A 474 -3.16 34.36 -0.54
CA ALA A 474 -3.92 33.91 0.63
C ALA A 474 -4.04 32.37 0.73
N LEU A 475 -4.26 31.70 -0.41
CA LEU A 475 -4.31 30.23 -0.47
C LEU A 475 -2.93 29.58 -0.26
N THR A 476 -1.87 30.23 -0.74
CA THR A 476 -0.48 29.78 -0.50
C THR A 476 -0.11 29.94 0.98
N LEU A 477 -0.51 31.04 1.63
CA LEU A 477 -0.27 31.26 3.06
C LEU A 477 -1.04 30.26 3.95
N LEU A 478 -2.27 29.92 3.57
CA LEU A 478 -3.11 28.92 4.25
C LEU A 478 -2.54 27.50 4.07
N GLY A 479 -2.06 27.17 2.87
CA GLY A 479 -1.38 25.91 2.59
C GLY A 479 -0.05 25.77 3.36
N LEU A 480 0.71 26.86 3.48
CA LEU A 480 1.94 26.91 4.30
C LEU A 480 1.65 26.75 5.79
N THR A 481 0.54 27.30 6.30
CA THR A 481 0.18 27.14 7.73
C THR A 481 -0.30 25.72 8.04
N ILE A 482 -1.11 25.10 7.17
CA ILE A 482 -1.54 23.70 7.33
C ILE A 482 -0.35 22.75 7.18
N GLY A 483 0.52 22.98 6.18
CA GLY A 483 1.75 22.21 5.99
C GLY A 483 2.71 22.34 7.16
N LEU A 484 2.86 23.54 7.74
CA LEU A 484 3.66 23.77 8.95
C LEU A 484 3.04 23.08 10.17
N VAL A 485 1.72 23.08 10.34
CA VAL A 485 1.04 22.38 11.45
C VAL A 485 1.20 20.87 11.34
N VAL A 486 1.04 20.29 10.14
CA VAL A 486 1.26 18.86 9.91
C VAL A 486 2.73 18.50 10.08
N TYR A 487 3.66 19.31 9.56
CA TYR A 487 5.09 19.14 9.78
C TYR A 487 5.49 19.27 11.26
N LEU A 488 4.90 20.20 12.01
CA LEU A 488 5.16 20.34 13.45
C LEU A 488 4.54 19.22 14.28
N ILE A 489 3.39 18.66 13.86
CA ILE A 489 2.80 17.47 14.49
C ILE A 489 3.66 16.23 14.18
N ASP A 490 4.12 16.06 12.94
CA ASP A 490 5.02 14.96 12.56
C ASP A 490 6.39 15.09 13.24
N GLN A 491 6.97 16.30 13.30
CA GLN A 491 8.20 16.59 14.04
C GLN A 491 8.01 16.44 15.55
N ARG A 492 6.82 16.71 16.10
CA ARG A 492 6.50 16.44 17.51
C ARG A 492 6.40 14.96 17.77
N VAL A 493 5.72 14.18 16.93
CA VAL A 493 5.64 12.71 17.04
C VAL A 493 7.03 12.08 16.88
N ARG A 494 7.83 12.54 15.92
CA ARG A 494 9.23 12.12 15.75
C ARG A 494 10.11 12.54 16.93
N ARG A 495 9.98 13.77 17.45
CA ARG A 495 10.71 14.19 18.68
C ARG A 495 10.27 13.42 19.90
N GLU A 496 8.98 13.12 20.06
CA GLU A 496 8.50 12.30 21.18
C GLU A 496 9.04 10.86 21.05
N LEU A 497 9.07 10.29 19.84
CA LEU A 497 9.72 9.00 19.56
C LEU A 497 11.23 9.02 19.80
N GLU A 498 11.95 10.05 19.37
CA GLU A 498 13.40 10.18 19.60
C GLU A 498 13.74 10.48 21.07
N VAL A 499 12.93 11.27 21.78
CA VAL A 499 13.06 11.48 23.23
C VAL A 499 12.77 10.18 24.00
N TYR A 500 11.80 9.38 23.56
CA TYR A 500 11.57 8.04 24.12
C TYR A 500 12.74 7.08 23.85
N LYS A 501 13.33 7.11 22.65
CA LYS A 501 14.51 6.30 22.30
C LYS A 501 15.76 6.71 23.09
N GLU A 502 16.02 8.01 23.23
CA GLU A 502 17.20 8.52 23.92
C GLU A 502 17.09 8.34 25.45
N LYS A 503 15.89 8.55 26.03
CA LYS A 503 15.61 8.24 27.44
C LYS A 503 15.81 6.75 27.74
N TRP A 504 15.37 5.87 26.83
CA TRP A 504 15.59 4.43 26.94
C TRP A 504 17.07 4.03 26.81
N ARG A 505 17.84 4.70 25.94
CA ARG A 505 19.29 4.50 25.77
C ARG A 505 20.08 4.87 27.03
N ILE A 506 19.69 5.96 27.70
CA ILE A 506 20.31 6.41 28.96
C ILE A 506 19.94 5.47 30.12
N GLU A 507 18.69 5.01 30.20
CA GLU A 507 18.21 4.06 31.23
C GLU A 507 18.79 2.64 31.04
N SER A 508 19.13 2.24 29.82
CA SER A 508 19.81 0.97 29.53
C SER A 508 21.32 1.03 29.71
N ALA A 509 21.95 2.21 29.55
CA ALA A 509 23.37 2.43 29.82
C ALA A 509 23.70 2.62 31.32
N THR A 510 22.72 2.99 32.15
CA THR A 510 22.90 3.24 33.59
C THR A 510 22.59 2.04 34.49
N ARG A 511 22.16 0.89 33.93
CA ARG A 511 22.01 -0.34 34.71
C ARG A 511 23.39 -0.99 34.95
N PRO A 512 23.82 -1.18 36.20
CA PRO A 512 25.08 -1.86 36.48
C PRO A 512 24.99 -3.32 36.01
N SER A 513 25.97 -3.74 35.21
CA SER A 513 26.15 -5.13 34.82
C SER A 513 26.15 -6.04 36.06
N PRO A 514 25.43 -7.17 36.07
CA PRO A 514 25.41 -8.07 37.21
C PRO A 514 26.82 -8.66 37.40
N ARG A 515 27.55 -8.14 38.38
CA ARG A 515 28.77 -8.77 38.88
C ARG A 515 28.40 -10.09 39.57
N GLY A 516 28.92 -11.17 38.99
CA GLY A 516 29.58 -12.22 39.78
C GLY A 516 28.70 -13.32 40.35
N LEU A 517 28.46 -14.35 39.54
CA LEU A 517 28.42 -15.74 40.04
C LEU A 517 29.24 -16.61 39.08
N SER A 518 30.55 -16.64 39.32
CA SER A 518 31.47 -17.60 38.73
C SER A 518 32.51 -17.97 39.78
N ARG A 519 32.36 -19.16 40.37
CA ARG A 519 33.45 -20.14 40.55
C ARG A 519 32.92 -21.38 41.27
N ARG A 520 32.76 -22.47 40.52
CA ARG A 520 33.16 -23.83 40.94
C ARG A 520 33.16 -24.77 39.72
N GLY A 521 34.28 -25.47 39.55
CA GLY A 521 34.34 -26.75 38.82
C GLY A 521 34.72 -26.70 37.35
N ARG A 522 36.00 -26.50 37.03
CA ARG A 522 36.61 -27.12 35.85
C ARG A 522 37.00 -28.55 36.23
N LEU A 523 36.56 -29.54 35.45
CA LEU A 523 37.29 -30.78 35.21
C LEU A 523 37.25 -31.10 33.70
N PRO A 524 38.32 -31.64 33.11
CA PRO A 524 38.51 -31.71 31.65
C PRO A 524 38.35 -33.14 31.11
N LEU A 525 37.75 -33.29 29.92
CA LEU A 525 37.92 -34.45 29.02
C LEU A 525 37.73 -33.91 27.58
N ARG A 526 38.76 -33.76 26.74
CA ARG A 526 39.56 -34.74 25.96
C ARG A 526 38.73 -35.59 24.99
N PHE A 527 38.97 -35.30 23.70
CA PHE A 527 38.65 -35.96 22.44
C PHE A 527 37.18 -35.99 21.98
#